data_AF-A0A925H9C7-F1
#
_entry.id   AF-A0A925H9C7-F1
#
_cell.length_a   1.000
_cell.length_b   1.000
_cell.length_c   1.000
_cell.angle_alpha   90.00
_cell.angle_beta   90.00
_cell.angle_gamma   90.00
#
_symmetry.space_group_name_H-M   'P 1'
#
loop_
_entity.id
_entity.type
_entity.pdbx_description
1 polymer ?
#
loop_
_entity_poly.entity_id
_entity_poly.type
_entity_poly.pdbx_seq_one_letter_code
_entity_poly.pdbx_strand_id
1 'polypeptide(L)'
;MADDPFSSYVLCIDDGGYPESLEVRKVYAVLPDDRAATNDYIRVIDETGEDYLYPAKYFVPIQVPPEAAKVLPAGTKRDSARD
;
A
#
# COMPACT_ATOMS: atom_id res chain seq x y z
N MET A 1 -16.52 0.20 -14.81
CA MET A 1 -15.55 1.32 -14.71
C MET A 1 -16.01 2.11 -13.50
N ALA A 2 -15.14 2.21 -12.47
CA ALA A 2 -15.51 2.26 -11.03
C ALA A 2 -16.16 0.92 -10.61
N ASP A 3 -15.79 0.22 -9.53
CA ASP A 3 -15.29 0.62 -8.21
C ASP A 3 -14.33 -0.47 -7.70
N ASP A 4 -13.04 -0.17 -7.51
CA ASP A 4 -12.17 -1.01 -6.68
C ASP A 4 -11.85 -0.18 -5.42
N PRO A 5 -12.48 -0.50 -4.27
CA PRO A 5 -12.38 0.32 -3.06
C PRO A 5 -10.96 0.36 -2.49
N PHE A 6 -10.04 -0.45 -3.01
CA PHE A 6 -8.61 -0.37 -2.74
C PHE A 6 -7.86 -0.31 -4.06
N SER A 7 -7.60 0.90 -4.55
CA SER A 7 -6.59 1.05 -5.60
C SER A 7 -5.31 0.34 -5.13
N SER A 8 -4.66 -0.40 -6.03
CA SER A 8 -3.41 -1.13 -5.72
C SER A 8 -2.27 -0.23 -5.22
N TYR A 9 -2.48 1.08 -5.22
CA TYR A 9 -1.57 2.11 -4.80
C TYR A 9 -2.25 3.16 -3.92
N VAL A 10 -1.48 3.68 -2.99
CA VAL A 10 -1.86 4.77 -2.10
C VAL A 10 -0.77 5.83 -2.02
N LEU A 11 -1.15 7.08 -1.82
CA LEU A 11 -0.25 8.17 -1.50
C LEU A 11 -0.20 8.37 0.02
N CYS A 12 0.99 8.38 0.59
CA CYS A 12 1.18 8.76 1.99
C CYS A 12 0.97 10.27 2.16
N ILE A 13 0.08 10.66 3.07
CA ILE A 13 -0.24 12.07 3.38
C ILE A 13 0.17 12.49 4.80
N ASP A 14 0.45 11.52 5.66
CA ASP A 14 0.85 11.71 7.06
C ASP A 14 1.76 10.53 7.45
N ASP A 15 2.94 10.80 8.02
CA ASP A 15 3.86 9.75 8.47
C ASP A 15 3.52 9.23 9.88
N GLY A 16 2.56 9.84 10.57
CA GLY A 16 2.13 9.44 11.91
C GLY A 16 3.23 9.52 12.98
N GLY A 17 4.33 10.25 12.70
CA GLY A 17 5.52 10.29 13.54
C GLY A 17 6.56 9.19 13.24
N TYR A 18 6.45 8.50 12.10
CA TYR A 18 7.38 7.46 11.64
C TYR A 18 8.19 7.89 10.39
N PRO A 19 8.97 8.98 10.43
CA PRO A 19 9.67 9.52 9.25
C PRO A 19 10.76 8.59 8.72
N GLU A 20 11.21 7.60 9.50
CA GLU A 20 12.18 6.59 9.07
C GLU A 20 11.53 5.44 8.28
N SER A 21 10.20 5.31 8.32
CA SER A 21 9.45 4.21 7.70
C SER A 21 8.42 4.69 6.69
N LEU A 22 7.90 5.90 6.86
CA LEU A 22 6.92 6.53 5.98
C LEU A 22 7.43 7.87 5.44
N GLU A 23 7.39 8.00 4.12
CA GLU A 23 7.73 9.22 3.41
C GLU A 23 6.45 9.89 2.90
N VAL A 24 6.13 11.06 3.44
CA VAL A 24 4.98 11.86 3.00
C VAL A 24 5.16 12.26 1.53
N ARG A 25 4.08 12.13 0.73
CA ARG A 25 4.02 12.29 -0.74
C ARG A 25 4.62 11.14 -1.55
N LYS A 26 5.07 10.05 -0.93
CA LYS A 26 5.47 8.84 -1.63
C LYS A 26 4.26 7.96 -1.93
N VAL A 27 4.33 7.28 -3.08
CA VAL A 27 3.33 6.29 -3.50
C VAL A 27 3.80 4.91 -3.04
N TYR A 28 2.92 4.19 -2.36
CA TYR A 28 3.14 2.84 -1.88
C TYR A 28 2.18 1.87 -2.54
N ALA A 29 2.61 0.62 -2.73
CA ALA A 29 1.73 -0.44 -3.18
C ALA A 29 0.95 -1.02 -2.00
N VAL A 30 -0.31 -1.40 -2.23
CA VAL A 30 -1.17 -2.01 -1.21
C VAL A 30 -1.14 -3.52 -1.35
N LEU A 31 -0.89 -4.21 -0.25
CA LEU A 31 -1.02 -5.65 -0.14
C LEU A 31 -2.40 -5.98 0.46
N PRO A 32 -3.33 -6.65 -0.26
CA PRO A 32 -4.64 -6.96 0.28
C PRO A 32 -4.59 -7.73 1.60
N ASP A 33 -5.33 -7.25 2.59
CA ASP A 33 -5.42 -7.83 3.93
C ASP A 33 -6.77 -7.46 4.59
N ASP A 34 -7.76 -8.33 4.42
CA ASP A 34 -9.11 -8.10 4.96
C ASP A 34 -9.14 -7.96 6.49
N ARG A 35 -8.20 -8.60 7.19
CA ARG A 35 -8.10 -8.51 8.65
C ARG A 35 -7.63 -7.13 9.08
N ALA A 36 -6.64 -6.58 8.36
CA ALA A 36 -6.18 -5.21 8.59
C ALA A 36 -7.29 -4.20 8.27
N ALA A 37 -7.94 -4.36 7.12
CA ALA A 37 -9.01 -3.47 6.67
C ALA A 37 -10.18 -3.39 7.68
N THR A 38 -10.54 -4.52 8.30
CA THR A 38 -11.58 -4.58 9.35
C THR A 38 -11.28 -3.70 10.57
N ASN A 39 -10.00 -3.35 10.79
CA ASN A 39 -9.56 -2.55 11.93
C ASN A 39 -9.09 -1.14 11.52
N ASP A 40 -9.44 -0.66 10.32
CA ASP A 40 -8.97 0.61 9.75
C ASP A 40 -7.44 0.68 9.55
N TYR A 41 -6.81 -0.47 9.26
CA TYR A 41 -5.41 -0.57 8.87
C TYR A 41 -5.26 -0.91 7.39
N ILE A 42 -4.13 -0.51 6.84
CA ILE A 42 -3.69 -0.84 5.48
C ILE A 42 -2.31 -1.47 5.53
N ARG A 43 -2.11 -2.54 4.75
CA ARG A 43 -0.80 -3.16 4.56
C ARG A 43 -0.18 -2.61 3.28
N VAL A 44 0.95 -1.92 3.41
CA VAL A 44 1.67 -1.30 2.29
C VAL A 44 3.03 -1.94 2.11
N ILE A 45 3.53 -1.92 0.87
CA ILE A 45 4.88 -2.39 0.54
C ILE A 45 5.76 -1.19 0.24
N ASP A 46 6.93 -1.15 0.85
CA ASP A 46 7.94 -0.13 0.63
C ASP A 46 8.81 -0.43 -0.62
N GLU A 47 9.94 0.26 -0.74
CA GLU A 47 10.89 0.05 -1.85
C GLU A 47 11.79 -1.17 -1.71
N THR A 48 11.91 -1.70 -0.49
CA THR A 48 12.68 -2.92 -0.21
C THR A 48 11.87 -4.17 -0.53
N GLY A 49 10.55 -4.04 -0.66
CA GLY A 49 9.61 -5.13 -0.87
C GLY A 49 9.08 -5.73 0.43
N GLU A 50 9.39 -5.10 1.57
CA GLU A 50 8.86 -5.45 2.87
C GLU A 50 7.47 -4.85 3.07
N ASP A 51 6.60 -5.60 3.73
CA ASP A 51 5.23 -5.17 4.00
C ASP A 51 5.05 -4.71 5.44
N TYR A 52 4.33 -3.60 5.60
CA TYR A 52 4.11 -2.93 6.88
C TYR A 52 2.64 -2.57 7.07
N LEU A 53 2.18 -2.61 8.32
CA LEU A 53 0.81 -2.24 8.70
C LEU A 53 0.76 -0.85 9.33
N TYR A 54 -0.11 0.00 8.80
CA TYR A 54 -0.33 1.35 9.31
C TYR A 54 -1.82 1.70 9.35
N PRO A 55 -2.23 2.66 10.19
CA PRO A 55 -3.57 3.23 10.13
C PRO A 55 -3.88 3.73 8.71
N ALA A 56 -5.01 3.31 8.16
CA ALA A 56 -5.42 3.66 6.80
C ALA A 56 -5.55 5.19 6.58
N LYS A 57 -5.85 5.94 7.64
CA LYS A 57 -5.97 7.41 7.62
C LYS A 57 -4.70 8.16 7.20
N TYR A 58 -3.54 7.52 7.23
CA TYR A 58 -2.27 8.09 6.78
C TYR A 58 -2.14 8.12 5.26
N PHE A 59 -3.07 7.47 4.56
CA PHE A 59 -2.98 7.21 3.14
C PHE A 59 -4.26 7.64 2.42
N VAL A 60 -4.11 8.00 1.15
CA VAL A 60 -5.22 8.19 0.23
C VAL A 60 -5.07 7.27 -0.98
N PRO A 61 -6.12 6.53 -1.38
CA PRO A 61 -6.06 5.68 -2.57
C PRO A 61 -5.91 6.55 -3.83
N ILE A 62 -5.06 6.11 -4.76
CA ILE A 62 -4.84 6.81 -6.02
C ILE A 62 -4.90 5.85 -7.20
N GLN A 63 -5.45 6.33 -8.32
CA GLN A 63 -5.33 5.62 -9.58
C GLN A 63 -3.98 5.97 -10.21
N VAL A 64 -3.20 4.92 -10.51
CA VAL A 64 -1.90 5.07 -11.16
C VAL A 64 -2.02 4.63 -12.62
N PRO A 65 -1.60 5.46 -13.60
CA PRO A 65 -1.56 5.06 -15.00
C PRO A 65 -0.68 3.81 -15.21
N PRO A 66 -0.98 2.96 -16.21
CA PRO A 66 -0.23 1.73 -16.46
C PRO A 66 1.28 1.95 -16.63
N GLU A 67 1.70 3.06 -17.23
CA GLU A 67 3.10 3.42 -17.42
C GLU A 67 3.84 3.63 -16.09
N ALA A 68 3.18 4.28 -15.12
CA ALA A 68 3.74 4.51 -13.80
C ALA A 68 3.70 3.24 -12.93
N ALA A 69 2.65 2.41 -13.05
CA ALA A 69 2.56 1.15 -12.31
C ALA A 69 3.72 0.19 -12.62
N LYS A 70 4.30 0.25 -13.83
CA LYS A 70 5.47 -0.57 -14.23
C LYS A 70 6.75 -0.29 -13.43
N VAL A 71 6.85 0.89 -12.83
CA VAL A 71 8.05 1.32 -12.09
C VAL A 71 7.83 1.42 -10.58
N LEU A 72 6.58 1.28 -10.13
CA LEU A 72 6.25 1.23 -8.71
C LEU A 72 6.33 -0.21 -8.17
N PRO A 73 6.54 -0.39 -6.86
CA PRO A 73 6.47 -1.70 -6.22
C PRO A 73 5.10 -2.36 -6.47
N ALA A 74 5.03 -3.69 -6.41
CA ALA A 74 3.80 -4.43 -6.64
C ALA A 74 3.32 -5.10 -5.34
N GLY A 75 2.05 -4.87 -4.99
CA GLY A 75 1.37 -5.51 -3.86
C GLY A 75 0.97 -6.95 -4.16
N THR A 76 1.90 -7.90 -4.16
CA THR A 76 1.55 -9.32 -4.35
C THR A 76 1.99 -10.15 -3.16
N LYS A 77 1.05 -10.90 -2.57
CA LYS A 77 1.42 -12.00 -1.68
C LYS A 77 1.99 -13.06 -2.62
N ARG A 78 3.30 -13.33 -2.56
CA ARG A 78 3.78 -14.62 -3.05
C ARG A 78 3.11 -15.66 -2.15
N ASP A 79 2.19 -16.43 -2.72
CA ASP A 79 1.63 -17.61 -2.05
C ASP A 79 2.78 -18.38 -1.42
N SER A 80 2.75 -18.50 -0.09
CA SER A 80 3.46 -19.56 0.62
C SER A 80 2.76 -20.88 0.30
N ALA A 81 2.84 -21.28 -0.97
CA ALA A 81 2.54 -22.59 -1.47
C ALA A 81 3.83 -23.16 -2.04
N ARG A 82 4.76 -23.50 -1.14
CA ARG A 82 5.68 -24.62 -1.33
C ARG A 82 6.38 -24.98 -0.01
N ASP A 83 6.03 -26.19 0.43
CA ASP A 83 6.66 -27.10 1.40
C ASP A 83 6.57 -26.73 2.90
#